data_AF-A0A662G1J5-F1
#
_entry.id   AF-A0A662G1J5-F1
#
_cell.length_a   1.000
_cell.length_b   1.000
_cell.length_c   1.000
_cell.angle_alpha   90.00
_cell.angle_beta   90.00
_cell.angle_gamma   90.00
#
_symmetry.space_group_name_H-M   'P 1'
#
loop_
_entity.id
_entity.type
_entity.pdbx_description
1 polymer ?
#
loop_
_entity_poly.entity_id
_entity_poly.type
_entity_poly.pdbx_seq_one_letter_code
_entity_poly.pdbx_strand_id
1 'polypeptide(L)'
;MSVKLNLWTSRRMARIAILGALTGAFSFIPIPVMPGMTLDPVIPALAMAYYGAFEGYWCYVVGQLIRYITQSPSKLIINPFDIFMGTPCAMIFCAWVIRKIRYPLNLIAVVLAGILFHAYTIFPYCLIVYGGSLYQ
;
A
#
# COMPACT_ATOMS: atom_id res chain seq x y z
N MET A 1 -24.68 10.56 22.64
CA MET A 1 -23.87 11.67 22.07
C MET A 1 -23.07 11.09 20.90
N SER A 2 -23.39 11.44 19.65
CA SER A 2 -22.64 10.96 18.48
C SER A 2 -21.42 11.85 18.28
N VAL A 3 -20.21 11.33 18.52
CA VAL A 3 -18.97 12.05 18.23
C VAL A 3 -18.77 12.06 16.71
N LYS A 4 -18.93 13.24 16.07
CA LYS A 4 -18.57 13.42 14.66
C LYS A 4 -17.05 13.27 14.51
N LEU A 5 -16.62 12.09 14.08
CA LEU A 5 -15.22 11.79 13.79
C LEU A 5 -14.88 12.28 12.38
N ASN A 6 -14.43 13.52 12.25
CA ASN A 6 -13.95 14.03 10.97
C ASN A 6 -12.52 13.53 10.70
N LEU A 7 -12.41 12.54 9.80
CA LEU A 7 -11.11 11.99 9.43
C LEU A 7 -10.34 12.91 8.45
N TRP A 8 -11.01 13.83 7.77
CA TRP A 8 -10.43 14.71 6.77
C TRP A 8 -10.11 16.08 7.36
N THR A 9 -9.05 16.14 8.17
CA THR A 9 -8.50 17.41 8.63
C THR A 9 -7.38 17.88 7.70
N SER A 10 -7.17 19.19 7.58
CA SER A 10 -6.14 19.77 6.69
C SER A 10 -4.75 19.17 6.95
N ARG A 11 -4.42 18.91 8.24
CA ARG A 11 -3.15 18.27 8.62
C ARG A 11 -3.04 16.83 8.12
N ARG A 12 -4.14 16.08 8.07
CA ARG A 12 -4.14 14.69 7.57
C ARG A 12 -4.09 14.67 6.04
N MET A 13 -4.82 15.58 5.39
CA MET A 13 -4.76 15.77 3.94
C MET A 13 -3.34 16.12 3.47
N ALA A 14 -2.66 17.05 4.15
CA ALA A 14 -1.29 17.41 3.82
C ALA A 14 -0.32 16.22 3.96
N ARG A 15 -0.44 15.43 5.04
CA ARG A 15 0.36 14.20 5.22
C ARG A 15 0.10 13.19 4.11
N ILE A 16 -1.16 12.94 3.79
CA ILE A 16 -1.57 12.03 2.70
C ILE A 16 -1.01 12.50 1.36
N ALA A 17 -1.07 13.80 1.06
CA ALA A 17 -0.56 14.34 -0.20
C ALA A 17 0.95 14.17 -0.31
N ILE A 18 1.72 14.55 0.71
CA ILE A 18 3.18 14.45 0.71
C ILE A 18 3.63 12.99 0.63
N LEU A 19 3.10 12.13 1.52
CA LEU A 19 3.48 10.72 1.58
C LEU A 19 2.93 9.94 0.38
N GLY A 20 1.78 10.33 -0.17
CA GLY A 20 1.24 9.78 -1.41
C GLY A 20 2.10 10.13 -2.61
N ALA A 21 2.60 11.36 -2.71
CA ALA A 21 3.55 11.76 -3.75
C ALA A 21 4.87 10.97 -3.64
N LEU A 22 5.39 10.77 -2.42
CA LEU A 22 6.55 9.92 -2.16
C LEU A 22 6.30 8.46 -2.55
N THR A 23 5.12 7.92 -2.25
CA THR A 23 4.68 6.58 -2.71
C THR A 23 4.72 6.49 -4.23
N GLY A 24 4.17 7.50 -4.92
CA GLY A 24 4.22 7.59 -6.38
C GLY A 24 5.64 7.65 -6.93
N ALA A 25 6.54 8.42 -6.31
CA ALA A 25 7.95 8.48 -6.69
C ALA A 25 8.65 7.11 -6.52
N PHE A 26 8.36 6.40 -5.43
CA PHE A 26 8.93 5.08 -5.16
C PHE A 26 8.39 3.99 -6.10
N SER A 27 7.26 4.22 -6.75
CA SER A 27 6.73 3.32 -7.80
C SER A 27 7.57 3.31 -9.09
N PHE A 28 8.53 4.22 -9.23
CA PHE A 28 9.50 4.21 -10.33
C PHE A 28 10.80 3.49 -9.99
N ILE A 29 10.97 3.08 -8.73
CA ILE A 29 12.20 2.42 -8.27
C ILE A 29 11.92 0.92 -8.19
N PRO A 30 12.40 0.11 -9.16
CA PRO A 30 12.23 -1.33 -9.14
C PRO A 30 13.08 -1.98 -8.05
N ILE A 31 12.60 -3.10 -7.51
CA ILE A 31 13.35 -3.91 -6.54
C ILE A 31 14.25 -4.89 -7.32
N PRO A 32 15.59 -4.83 -7.19
CA PRO A 32 16.51 -5.62 -8.03
C PRO A 32 16.29 -7.13 -7.98
N VAL A 33 15.82 -7.63 -6.84
CA VAL A 33 15.63 -9.07 -6.57
C VAL A 33 14.19 -9.56 -6.80
N MET A 34 13.27 -8.68 -7.19
CA MET A 34 11.84 -9.00 -7.34
C MET A 34 11.27 -8.36 -8.62
N PRO A 35 11.35 -9.04 -9.78
CA PRO A 35 10.85 -8.53 -11.05
C PRO A 35 9.36 -8.17 -10.99
N GLY A 36 9.01 -6.98 -11.47
CA GLY A 36 7.64 -6.46 -11.45
C GLY A 36 7.24 -5.76 -10.15
N MET A 37 8.14 -5.69 -9.15
CA MET A 37 7.90 -5.00 -7.89
C MET A 37 8.68 -3.69 -7.79
N THR A 38 8.08 -2.74 -7.09
CA THR A 38 8.60 -1.40 -6.87
C THR A 38 8.58 -1.06 -5.38
N LEU A 39 9.31 -0.02 -4.97
CA LEU A 39 9.42 0.37 -3.55
C LEU A 39 8.21 1.16 -3.03
N ASP A 40 7.15 1.34 -3.82
CA ASP A 40 5.95 2.09 -3.45
C ASP A 40 5.34 1.68 -2.09
N PRO A 41 5.32 0.42 -1.64
CA PRO A 41 4.63 0.03 -0.41
C PRO A 41 5.34 0.50 0.87
N VAL A 42 6.61 0.91 0.78
CA VAL A 42 7.42 1.33 1.93
C VAL A 42 6.84 2.58 2.60
N ILE A 43 6.45 3.59 1.82
CA ILE A 43 5.97 4.86 2.34
C ILE A 43 4.58 4.71 3.01
N PRO A 44 3.61 4.00 2.43
CA PRO A 44 2.32 3.73 3.07
C PRO A 44 2.44 2.87 4.33
N ALA A 45 3.36 1.89 4.36
CA ALA A 45 3.65 1.12 5.57
C ALA A 45 4.19 2.01 6.70
N LEU A 46 5.08 2.96 6.37
CA LEU A 46 5.57 3.96 7.32
C LEU A 46 4.43 4.88 7.80
N ALA A 47 3.66 5.45 6.87
CA ALA A 47 2.53 6.33 7.17
C ALA A 47 1.52 5.65 8.10
N MET A 48 1.27 4.36 7.87
CA MET A 48 0.42 3.54 8.71
C MET A 48 0.98 3.36 10.12
N ALA A 49 2.26 3.05 10.25
CA ALA A 49 2.91 2.81 11.54
C ALA A 49 2.87 4.06 12.45
N TYR A 50 3.06 5.25 11.86
CA TYR A 50 3.15 6.50 12.61
C TYR A 50 1.83 7.24 12.78
N TYR A 51 0.94 7.18 11.79
CA TYR A 51 -0.28 7.99 11.76
C TYR A 51 -1.57 7.15 11.74
N GLY A 52 -1.48 5.86 11.40
CA GLY A 52 -2.57 4.91 11.44
C GLY A 52 -3.11 4.48 10.07
N ALA A 53 -4.06 3.54 10.11
CA ALA A 53 -4.61 2.87 8.92
C ALA A 53 -5.10 3.81 7.83
N PHE A 54 -5.73 4.92 8.21
CA PHE A 54 -6.35 5.86 7.28
C PHE A 54 -5.30 6.59 6.44
N GLU A 55 -4.25 7.11 7.08
CA GLU A 55 -3.13 7.73 6.40
C GLU A 55 -2.42 6.72 5.49
N GLY A 56 -2.12 5.50 6.00
CA GLY A 56 -1.51 4.45 5.19
C GLY A 56 -2.32 4.10 3.93
N TYR A 57 -3.63 3.88 4.09
CA TYR A 57 -4.54 3.58 2.99
C TYR A 57 -4.52 4.68 1.92
N TRP A 58 -4.78 5.92 2.32
CA TRP A 58 -4.91 7.02 1.36
C TRP A 58 -3.59 7.45 0.73
N CYS A 59 -2.45 7.28 1.43
CA CYS A 59 -1.13 7.45 0.81
C CYS A 59 -0.92 6.46 -0.33
N TYR A 60 -1.30 5.19 -0.12
CA TYR A 60 -1.18 4.17 -1.17
C TYR A 60 -2.07 4.48 -2.37
N VAL A 61 -3.33 4.85 -2.14
CA VAL A 61 -4.29 5.23 -3.20
C VAL A 61 -3.74 6.38 -4.04
N VAL A 62 -3.25 7.45 -3.41
CA VAL A 62 -2.67 8.60 -4.12
C VAL A 62 -1.42 8.18 -4.91
N GLY A 63 -0.56 7.35 -4.33
CA GLY A 63 0.63 6.83 -5.03
C GLY A 63 0.30 6.00 -6.26
N GLN A 64 -0.68 5.08 -6.16
CA GLN A 64 -1.12 4.30 -7.32
C GLN A 64 -1.78 5.17 -8.37
N LEU A 65 -2.55 6.18 -7.98
CA LEU A 65 -3.13 7.12 -8.95
C LEU A 65 -2.03 7.82 -9.75
N ILE A 66 -0.98 8.31 -9.08
CA ILE A 66 0.19 8.91 -9.76
C ILE A 66 0.85 7.88 -10.69
N ARG A 67 1.08 6.66 -10.23
CA ARG A 67 1.66 5.57 -11.03
C ARG A 67 0.83 5.26 -12.27
N TYR A 68 -0.49 5.11 -12.13
CA TYR A 68 -1.38 4.82 -13.24
C TYR A 68 -1.38 5.94 -14.27
N ILE A 69 -1.49 7.20 -13.83
CA ILE A 69 -1.46 8.35 -14.74
C ILE A 69 -0.13 8.42 -15.50
N THR A 70 0.98 8.05 -14.88
CA THR A 70 2.33 8.21 -15.45
C THR A 70 2.84 7.01 -16.25
N GLN A 71 2.55 5.78 -15.83
CA GLN A 71 3.10 4.56 -16.43
C GLN A 71 2.07 3.76 -17.24
N SER A 72 0.78 3.85 -16.92
CA SER A 72 -0.25 2.97 -17.49
C SER A 72 -1.66 3.58 -17.47
N PRO A 73 -1.88 4.74 -18.12
CA PRO A 73 -3.14 5.47 -18.00
C PRO A 73 -4.35 4.69 -18.54
N SER A 74 -4.14 3.82 -19.53
CA SER A 74 -5.19 2.93 -20.05
C SER A 74 -5.75 1.98 -19.00
N LYS A 75 -4.94 1.50 -18.05
CA LYS A 75 -5.39 0.61 -16.97
C LYS A 75 -6.34 1.30 -16.01
N LEU A 76 -6.17 2.62 -15.79
CA LEU A 76 -7.07 3.42 -14.96
C LEU A 76 -8.48 3.50 -15.54
N ILE A 77 -8.60 3.52 -16.88
CA ILE A 77 -9.89 3.55 -17.57
C ILE A 77 -10.56 2.16 -17.55
N ILE A 78 -9.77 1.11 -17.77
CA ILE A 78 -10.27 -0.27 -17.83
C ILE A 78 -10.73 -0.76 -16.45
N ASN A 79 -9.96 -0.46 -15.39
CA ASN A 79 -10.28 -0.90 -14.05
C ASN A 79 -10.01 0.21 -13.01
N PRO A 80 -10.88 1.23 -12.92
CA PRO A 80 -10.68 2.38 -12.04
C PRO A 80 -10.73 2.01 -10.55
N PHE A 81 -11.36 0.89 -10.19
CA PHE A 81 -11.47 0.46 -8.80
C PHE A 81 -10.22 -0.24 -8.27
N ASP A 82 -9.30 -0.62 -9.16
CA ASP A 82 -8.07 -1.32 -8.80
C ASP A 82 -7.17 -0.49 -7.86
N ILE A 83 -7.24 0.84 -7.95
CA ILE A 83 -6.49 1.75 -7.04
C ILE A 83 -6.97 1.70 -5.59
N PHE A 84 -8.21 1.26 -5.36
CA PHE A 84 -8.84 1.20 -4.03
C PHE A 84 -8.81 -0.20 -3.43
N MET A 85 -8.51 -1.22 -4.23
CA MET A 85 -8.57 -2.64 -3.87
C MET A 85 -7.18 -3.29 -3.89
N GLY A 86 -7.04 -4.46 -3.25
CA GLY A 86 -5.74 -5.14 -3.11
C GLY A 86 -4.88 -4.53 -2.01
N THR A 87 -3.74 -3.94 -2.36
CA THR A 87 -2.74 -3.42 -1.42
C THR A 87 -3.25 -2.36 -0.44
N PRO A 88 -4.11 -1.38 -0.82
CA PRO A 88 -4.73 -0.46 0.14
C PRO A 88 -5.52 -1.19 1.24
N CYS A 89 -6.35 -2.18 0.88
CA CYS A 89 -7.14 -2.93 1.86
C CYS A 89 -6.27 -3.71 2.84
N ALA A 90 -5.12 -4.20 2.38
CA ALA A 90 -4.17 -4.86 3.25
C ALA A 90 -3.44 -3.91 4.20
N MET A 91 -3.24 -2.65 3.81
CA MET A 91 -2.74 -1.63 4.73
C MET A 91 -3.67 -1.47 5.96
N ILE A 92 -4.98 -1.67 5.78
CA ILE A 92 -5.94 -1.67 6.90
C ILE A 92 -5.72 -2.87 7.82
N PHE A 93 -5.48 -4.05 7.24
CA PHE A 93 -5.17 -5.27 8.01
C PHE A 93 -3.86 -5.15 8.78
N CYS A 94 -2.77 -4.71 8.12
CA CYS A 94 -1.49 -4.45 8.77
C CYS A 94 -1.65 -3.45 9.93
N ALA A 95 -2.44 -2.40 9.74
CA ALA A 95 -2.70 -1.42 10.80
C ALA A 95 -3.45 -2.00 11.99
N TRP A 96 -4.35 -2.95 11.74
CA TRP A 96 -5.05 -3.69 12.78
C TRP A 96 -4.09 -4.58 13.58
N VAL A 97 -3.19 -5.30 12.91
CA VAL A 97 -2.15 -6.13 13.56
C VAL A 97 -1.22 -5.27 14.43
N ILE A 98 -0.77 -4.11 13.92
CA ILE A 98 0.11 -3.19 14.66
C ILE A 98 -0.55 -2.67 15.94
N ARG A 99 -1.87 -2.46 15.93
CA ARG A 99 -2.60 -2.05 17.15
C ARG A 99 -2.69 -3.15 18.21
N LYS A 100 -2.48 -4.42 17.83
CA LYS A 100 -2.49 -5.56 18.75
C LYS A 100 -1.12 -5.84 19.36
N ILE A 101 -0.04 -5.40 18.71
CA ILE A 101 1.32 -5.57 19.19
C ILE A 101 1.68 -4.31 20.00
N ARG A 102 2.23 -4.48 21.22
CA ARG A 102 2.70 -3.36 22.05
C ARG A 102 4.15 -3.02 21.66
N TYR A 103 4.51 -1.74 21.80
CA TYR A 103 5.89 -1.27 21.66
C TYR A 103 6.87 -2.12 22.50
N PRO A 104 8.11 -2.36 22.03
CA PRO A 104 8.75 -1.79 20.84
C PRO A 104 8.64 -2.67 19.58
N LEU A 105 7.97 -3.83 19.64
CA LEU A 105 7.92 -4.81 18.56
C LEU A 105 7.13 -4.34 17.31
N ASN A 106 6.46 -3.18 17.38
CA ASN A 106 5.63 -2.65 16.30
C ASN A 106 6.39 -2.36 15.02
N LEU A 107 7.64 -1.88 15.08
CA LEU A 107 8.43 -1.58 13.88
C LEU A 107 8.83 -2.86 13.13
N ILE A 108 9.27 -3.89 13.85
CA ILE A 108 9.59 -5.19 13.27
C ILE A 108 8.30 -5.86 12.76
N ALA A 109 7.19 -5.74 13.49
CA ALA A 109 5.90 -6.23 13.05
C ALA A 109 5.37 -5.51 11.80
N VAL A 110 5.65 -4.21 11.62
CA VAL A 110 5.32 -3.47 10.38
C VAL A 110 6.10 -4.04 9.21
N VAL A 111 7.42 -4.23 9.37
CA VAL A 111 8.29 -4.76 8.32
C VAL A 111 7.90 -6.20 7.99
N LEU A 112 7.70 -7.05 9.00
CA LEU A 112 7.25 -8.42 8.82
C LEU A 112 5.84 -8.49 8.24
N ALA A 113 4.91 -7.63 8.64
CA ALA A 113 3.56 -7.58 8.07
C ALA A 113 3.61 -7.10 6.62
N GLY A 114 4.49 -6.16 6.26
CA GLY A 114 4.75 -5.76 4.88
C GLY A 114 5.31 -6.90 4.03
N ILE A 115 6.27 -7.66 4.57
CA ILE A 115 6.88 -8.84 3.92
C ILE A 115 5.86 -9.99 3.78
N LEU A 116 5.14 -10.34 4.85
CA LEU A 116 4.08 -11.36 4.85
C LEU A 116 2.93 -10.98 3.93
N PHE A 117 2.59 -9.69 3.87
CA PHE A 117 1.58 -9.18 2.95
C PHE A 117 2.04 -9.30 1.50
N HIS A 118 3.28 -8.90 1.20
CA HIS A 118 3.87 -9.15 -0.12
C HIS A 118 3.84 -10.63 -0.45
N ALA A 119 4.28 -11.50 0.46
CA ALA A 119 4.18 -12.95 0.26
C ALA A 119 2.73 -13.40 0.00
N TYR A 120 1.72 -12.87 0.70
CA TYR A 120 0.31 -13.26 0.56
C TYR A 120 -0.38 -12.72 -0.70
N THR A 121 -0.01 -11.56 -1.23
CA THR A 121 -0.49 -11.09 -2.54
C THR A 121 0.30 -11.65 -3.71
N ILE A 122 1.58 -11.96 -3.49
CA ILE A 122 2.46 -12.57 -4.48
C ILE A 122 2.16 -14.07 -4.61
N PHE A 123 1.84 -14.82 -3.55
CA PHE A 123 1.63 -16.26 -3.67
C PHE A 123 0.50 -16.61 -4.66
N PRO A 124 -0.69 -15.98 -4.60
CA PRO A 124 -1.74 -16.21 -5.58
C PRO A 124 -1.36 -15.66 -6.96
N TYR A 125 -0.76 -14.47 -7.03
CA TYR A 125 -0.38 -13.87 -8.32
C TYR A 125 0.73 -14.67 -9.04
N CYS A 126 1.73 -15.15 -8.32
CA CYS A 126 2.78 -16.03 -8.83
C CYS A 126 2.27 -17.43 -9.15
N LEU A 127 1.35 -18.01 -8.37
CA LEU A 127 0.71 -19.27 -8.75
C LEU A 127 -0.19 -19.14 -9.99
N ILE A 128 -0.96 -18.05 -10.10
CA ILE A 128 -1.93 -17.87 -11.19
C ILE A 128 -1.22 -17.40 -12.48
N VAL A 129 -0.24 -16.50 -12.38
CA VAL A 129 0.46 -15.92 -13.55
C VAL A 129 1.73 -16.69 -13.92
N TYR A 130 2.56 -17.09 -12.97
CA TYR A 130 3.80 -17.85 -13.23
C TYR A 130 3.63 -19.37 -13.10
N GLY A 131 2.69 -19.85 -12.27
CA GLY A 131 2.33 -21.27 -12.24
C GLY A 131 1.65 -21.71 -13.54
N GLY A 132 0.92 -20.82 -14.22
CA GLY A 132 0.40 -21.06 -15.57
C GLY A 132 1.48 -21.18 -16.64
N SER A 133 2.62 -20.46 -16.50
CA SER A 133 3.75 -20.56 -17.43
C SER A 133 4.67 -21.76 -17.20
N LEU A 134 4.47 -22.50 -16.11
CA LEU A 134 5.18 -23.77 -15.82
C LEU A 134 4.40 -25.01 -16.31
N TYR A 135 3.20 -24.82 -16.86
CA TYR A 135 2.35 -25.87 -17.45
C TYR A 135 2.07 -25.64 -18.96
N GLN A 136 2.91 -24.85 -19.64
CA GLN A 136 3.02 -24.81 -21.10
C GLN A 136 4.43 -25.21 -21.52
#